data_AF-A0A8C1RHH2-F1
#
_entry.id   AF-A0A8C1RHH2-F1
#
_cell.length_a   1.000
_cell.length_b   1.000
_cell.length_c   1.000
_cell.angle_alpha   90.00
_cell.angle_beta   90.00
_cell.angle_gamma   90.00
#
_symmetry.space_group_name_H-M   'P 1'
#
loop_
_entity.id
_entity.type
_entity.pdbx_description
1 polymer ?
#
loop_
_entity_poly.entity_id
_entity_poly.type
_entity_poly.pdbx_seq_one_letter_code
_entity_poly.pdbx_strand_id
1 'polypeptide(L)'
;MKWNGWGYSDSRFLFNKKGQAEFTGKRYRLSGLILPSLKDWFEGTFGANLQHRSPATPSLNLSAVAPPHLNQPFVEDLKAAGLSVSHDPEDRVFRAHGHCLHEVFALREGRIGRVPDVVVWPSCHNDVEKIVELACKHNVCLIPYGGGTSVSSALECPREETRSIVSLDTSQMLNERGYCTGHEPDSMEFSSLGGWVATRASGMKKNIYGNIEDLVVHIKMVTPRGVIEKSCLGPRMSTGPDIHHFILGSEGTLGVVTEVTLKIRPIPEYQKYGSVVFPNFQQGVACLREVARQRCAPASIRLMDNEQFQFGHALKPQVSSIFTSFLDGLKKFYITKFKGFDPHHLCVATLLFEGDRGKVLQHEKQVYDIAAKFGGLAAGEDNGQRGYMLTFVIAYLRDLGMDYYVIGESFETSVPWDRVLDLCRNVKERIVRECKERGVQFPPLSTCRVTQTYDAGACVYFYFAFNYRGLSDPVHIYEQVEHAAREEILANGGSLSHHHGVGKLRKEWMKESVSGVGLGMLKSVKEYVDPQNIFGNGNLL
;
A
#
# COMPACT_ATOMS: atom_id res chain seq x y z
N MET A 1 16.70 7.91 2.74
CA MET A 1 15.59 7.02 3.16
C MET A 1 16.18 5.93 4.05
N LYS A 2 15.38 5.20 4.83
CA LYS A 2 15.87 4.04 5.57
C LYS A 2 16.19 2.91 4.60
N TRP A 3 17.29 2.19 4.84
CA TRP A 3 17.70 1.07 3.99
C TRP A 3 17.01 -0.26 4.38
N ASN A 4 16.46 -0.36 5.60
CA ASN A 4 15.93 -1.60 6.19
C ASN A 4 14.50 -1.43 6.76
N GLY A 5 13.71 -0.50 6.20
CA GLY A 5 12.39 -0.19 6.72
C GLY A 5 11.70 0.93 5.95
N TRP A 6 10.55 1.38 6.44
CA TRP A 6 9.75 2.38 5.73
C TRP A 6 10.24 3.83 5.95
N GLY A 7 10.31 4.56 4.83
CA GLY A 7 10.28 6.03 4.79
C GLY A 7 11.58 6.76 5.15
N TYR A 8 11.43 8.03 5.55
CA TYR A 8 12.55 8.92 5.87
C TYR A 8 13.34 8.49 7.12
N SER A 9 14.66 8.69 7.08
CA SER A 9 15.58 8.32 8.18
C SER A 9 15.37 9.13 9.46
N ASP A 10 14.80 10.34 9.37
CA ASP A 10 14.49 11.22 10.50
C ASP A 10 13.16 10.90 11.20
N SER A 11 12.37 9.97 10.65
CA SER A 11 11.00 9.68 11.06
C SER A 11 10.87 8.22 11.50
N ARG A 12 10.59 8.00 12.79
CA ARG A 12 10.33 6.67 13.35
C ARG A 12 9.55 6.79 14.65
N PHE A 13 8.82 5.74 14.99
CA PHE A 13 8.35 5.57 16.36
C PHE A 13 9.48 5.03 17.23
N LEU A 14 9.53 5.47 18.48
CA LEU A 14 10.40 4.89 19.51
C LEU A 14 9.72 4.99 20.87
N PHE A 15 10.14 4.14 21.81
CA PHE A 15 9.87 4.36 23.23
C PHE A 15 11.04 5.12 23.84
N ASN A 16 10.77 6.31 24.38
CA ASN A 16 11.79 7.17 24.98
C ASN A 16 12.27 6.61 26.33
N LYS A 17 13.22 7.29 27.00
CA LYS A 17 13.78 6.84 28.29
C LYS A 17 12.75 6.71 29.43
N LYS A 18 11.58 7.34 29.29
CA LYS A 18 10.45 7.24 30.23
C LYS A 18 9.46 6.13 29.84
N GLY A 19 9.76 5.35 28.80
CA GLY A 19 8.89 4.32 28.25
C GLY A 19 7.68 4.88 27.48
N GLN A 20 7.66 6.17 27.15
CA GLN A 20 6.56 6.78 26.41
C GLN A 20 6.84 6.67 24.91
N ALA A 21 5.83 6.34 24.12
CA ALA A 21 5.96 6.34 22.69
C ALA A 21 6.06 7.77 22.14
N GLU A 22 6.95 7.97 21.19
CA GLU A 22 7.20 9.24 20.50
C GLU A 22 7.40 8.97 19.02
N PHE A 23 6.94 9.88 18.17
CA PHE A 23 7.24 9.85 16.74
C PHE A 23 8.26 10.94 16.41
N THR A 24 9.43 10.59 15.88
CA THR A 24 10.55 11.53 15.72
C THR A 24 10.39 12.50 14.53
N GLY A 25 11.32 13.46 14.43
CA GLY A 25 11.45 14.35 13.28
C GLY A 25 10.54 15.58 13.37
N LYS A 26 10.24 16.19 12.22
CA LYS A 26 9.32 17.34 12.06
C LYS A 26 8.47 17.28 10.79
N ARG A 27 8.46 16.13 10.09
CA ARG A 27 7.80 15.99 8.77
C ARG A 27 6.28 15.92 8.88
N TYR A 28 5.79 15.23 9.90
CA TYR A 28 4.37 14.95 10.05
C TYR A 28 3.81 15.73 11.23
N ARG A 29 2.51 15.98 11.24
CA ARG A 29 1.84 16.65 12.37
C ARG A 29 1.96 15.87 13.69
N LEU A 30 2.23 14.57 13.63
CA LEU A 30 2.48 13.72 14.78
C LEU A 30 3.93 13.81 15.30
N SER A 31 4.84 14.37 14.51
CA SER A 31 6.27 14.43 14.84
C SER A 31 6.52 15.28 16.09
N GLY A 32 7.34 14.76 17.00
CA GLY A 32 7.66 15.33 18.30
C GLY A 32 6.57 15.15 19.36
N LEU A 33 5.43 14.54 19.04
CA LEU A 33 4.35 14.32 20.01
C LEU A 33 4.52 13.02 20.77
N ILE A 34 4.19 13.07 22.07
CA ILE A 34 4.13 11.91 22.95
C ILE A 34 2.77 11.23 22.82
N LEU A 35 2.78 9.90 22.70
CA LEU A 35 1.61 9.03 22.58
C LEU A 35 1.50 8.16 23.85
N PRO A 36 0.87 8.67 24.93
CA PRO A 36 0.94 8.06 26.25
C PRO A 36 0.30 6.67 26.31
N SER A 37 -0.73 6.41 25.51
CA SER A 37 -1.50 5.16 25.54
C SER A 37 -1.00 4.10 24.56
N LEU A 38 -0.06 4.43 23.67
CA LEU A 38 0.41 3.47 22.67
C LEU A 38 1.18 2.30 23.29
N LYS A 39 1.93 2.54 24.37
CA LYS A 39 2.62 1.47 25.11
C LYS A 39 1.61 0.46 25.65
N ASP A 40 0.63 0.92 26.42
CA ASP A 40 -0.34 0.04 27.08
C ASP A 40 -1.17 -0.74 26.05
N TRP A 41 -1.55 -0.10 24.94
CA TRP A 41 -2.20 -0.78 23.82
C TRP A 41 -1.30 -1.84 23.20
N PHE A 42 -0.02 -1.54 22.96
CA PHE A 42 0.92 -2.45 22.33
C PHE A 42 1.20 -3.68 23.21
N GLU A 43 1.48 -3.47 24.50
CA GLU A 43 1.70 -4.55 25.47
C GLU A 43 0.42 -5.38 25.68
N GLY A 44 -0.74 -4.73 25.77
CA GLY A 44 -2.04 -5.40 25.93
C GLY A 44 -2.48 -6.20 24.71
N THR A 45 -2.17 -5.72 23.50
CA THR A 45 -2.57 -6.37 22.24
C THR A 45 -1.67 -7.55 21.91
N PHE A 46 -0.36 -7.41 22.10
CA PHE A 46 0.62 -8.41 21.63
C PHE A 46 1.26 -9.25 22.73
N GLY A 47 0.99 -8.97 24.01
CA GLY A 47 1.76 -9.52 25.12
C GLY A 47 3.25 -9.16 25.04
N ALA A 48 3.58 -8.10 24.31
CA ALA A 48 4.94 -7.62 24.15
C ALA A 48 5.43 -6.92 25.43
N ASN A 49 6.75 -6.82 25.60
CA ASN A 49 7.35 -6.12 26.73
C ASN A 49 8.58 -5.37 26.24
N LEU A 50 8.69 -4.09 26.61
CA LEU A 50 9.78 -3.22 26.16
C LEU A 50 11.19 -3.67 26.57
N GLN A 51 11.30 -4.61 27.53
CA GLN A 51 12.56 -5.24 27.93
C GLN A 51 13.08 -6.24 26.90
N HIS A 52 12.20 -6.79 26.04
CA HIS A 52 12.57 -7.76 25.01
C HIS A 52 12.70 -7.05 23.67
N ARG A 53 13.95 -6.81 23.26
CA ARG A 53 14.27 -6.21 21.95
C ARG A 53 14.80 -7.24 20.97
N SER A 54 14.39 -7.11 19.71
CA SER A 54 14.90 -7.92 18.61
C SER A 54 16.33 -7.47 18.26
N PRO A 55 17.26 -8.39 17.96
CA PRO A 55 18.63 -8.07 17.56
C PRO A 55 18.70 -7.65 16.08
N ALA A 56 18.06 -6.54 15.72
CA ALA A 56 18.10 -6.03 14.34
C ALA A 56 19.48 -5.46 13.98
N THR A 57 19.89 -5.71 12.74
CA THR A 57 21.15 -5.20 12.16
C THR A 57 21.06 -3.68 11.97
N PRO A 58 21.95 -2.89 12.59
CA PRO A 58 21.84 -1.42 12.59
C PRO A 58 22.28 -0.79 11.27
N SER A 59 23.17 -1.45 10.52
CA SER A 59 23.77 -0.95 9.28
C SER A 59 23.96 -2.08 8.28
N LEU A 60 23.90 -1.76 6.98
CA LEU A 60 24.12 -2.73 5.93
C LEU A 60 25.54 -3.32 6.01
N ASN A 61 25.65 -4.64 6.12
CA ASN A 61 26.94 -5.32 6.02
C ASN A 61 27.32 -5.46 4.54
N LEU A 62 28.14 -4.54 4.04
CA LEU A 62 28.56 -4.52 2.63
C LEU A 62 29.31 -5.80 2.21
N SER A 63 30.00 -6.47 3.14
CA SER A 63 30.70 -7.73 2.85
C SER A 63 29.76 -8.92 2.62
N ALA A 64 28.50 -8.82 3.06
CA ALA A 64 27.47 -9.82 2.82
C ALA A 64 26.78 -9.66 1.45
N VAL A 65 27.03 -8.55 0.74
CA VAL A 65 26.48 -8.31 -0.60
C VAL A 65 27.32 -9.04 -1.63
N ALA A 66 26.70 -9.91 -2.42
CA ALA A 66 27.38 -10.60 -3.51
C ALA A 66 27.99 -9.59 -4.51
N PRO A 67 29.22 -9.83 -5.01
CA PRO A 67 29.79 -9.03 -6.10
C PRO A 67 28.84 -8.99 -7.31
N PRO A 68 28.77 -7.86 -8.04
CA PRO A 68 27.90 -7.76 -9.21
C PRO A 68 28.40 -8.65 -10.35
N HIS A 69 27.50 -9.38 -11.00
CA HIS A 69 27.77 -10.08 -12.25
C HIS A 69 27.61 -9.11 -13.43
N LEU A 70 28.69 -8.42 -13.78
CA LEU A 70 28.66 -7.35 -14.78
C LEU A 70 28.77 -7.89 -16.22
N ASN A 71 27.86 -7.46 -17.10
CA ASN A 71 28.10 -7.50 -18.53
C ASN A 71 28.95 -6.27 -18.91
N GLN A 72 30.25 -6.47 -19.07
CA GLN A 72 31.21 -5.39 -19.26
C GLN A 72 30.94 -4.55 -20.54
N PRO A 73 30.69 -5.16 -21.73
CA PRO A 73 30.31 -4.40 -22.92
C PRO A 73 29.05 -3.53 -22.75
N PHE A 74 28.04 -4.01 -22.03
CA PHE A 74 26.84 -3.23 -21.74
C PHE A 74 27.15 -2.00 -20.87
N VAL A 75 27.94 -2.17 -19.82
CA VAL A 75 28.34 -1.06 -18.93
C VAL A 75 29.15 0.01 -19.67
N GLU A 76 30.03 -0.41 -20.58
CA GLU A 76 30.82 0.50 -21.42
C GLU A 76 29.94 1.28 -22.39
N ASP A 77 28.99 0.62 -23.06
CA ASP A 77 28.05 1.26 -23.97
C ASP A 77 27.12 2.25 -23.24
N LEU A 78 26.68 1.93 -22.02
CA LEU A 78 25.91 2.86 -21.18
C LEU A 78 26.70 4.15 -20.87
N LYS A 79 27.97 3.99 -20.45
CA LYS A 79 28.85 5.13 -20.16
C LYS A 79 29.15 5.94 -21.41
N ALA A 80 29.36 5.28 -22.55
CA ALA A 80 29.56 5.94 -23.84
C ALA A 80 28.32 6.73 -24.29
N ALA A 81 27.12 6.27 -23.93
CA ALA A 81 25.86 6.99 -24.12
C ALA A 81 25.62 8.12 -23.10
N GLY A 82 26.56 8.36 -22.17
CA GLY A 82 26.45 9.42 -21.16
C GLY A 82 25.52 9.09 -19.99
N LEU A 83 25.14 7.82 -19.81
CA LEU A 83 24.22 7.41 -18.74
C LEU A 83 24.97 7.20 -17.43
N SER A 84 24.34 7.62 -16.32
CA SER A 84 24.86 7.34 -14.98
C SER A 84 24.68 5.87 -14.63
N VAL A 85 25.76 5.25 -14.13
CA VAL A 85 25.82 3.82 -13.80
C VAL A 85 26.45 3.64 -12.43
N SER A 86 25.79 2.89 -11.54
CA SER A 86 26.34 2.46 -10.25
C SER A 86 26.36 0.93 -10.15
N HIS A 87 27.37 0.41 -9.48
CA HIS A 87 27.45 -0.98 -9.04
C HIS A 87 27.76 -1.05 -7.54
N ASP A 88 27.53 0.05 -6.82
CA ASP A 88 27.76 0.14 -5.39
C ASP A 88 26.77 -0.78 -4.65
N PRO A 89 27.24 -1.53 -3.63
CA PRO A 89 26.40 -2.47 -2.90
C PRO A 89 25.18 -1.83 -2.25
N GLU A 90 25.31 -0.59 -1.75
CA GLU A 90 24.19 0.15 -1.14
C GLU A 90 23.08 0.45 -2.16
N ASP A 91 23.45 0.95 -3.34
CA ASP A 91 22.51 1.28 -4.41
C ASP A 91 21.76 0.06 -4.92
N ARG A 92 22.48 -1.06 -5.03
CA ARG A 92 21.95 -2.36 -5.50
C ARG A 92 20.98 -2.94 -4.47
N VAL A 93 21.36 -2.98 -3.19
CA VAL A 93 20.51 -3.51 -2.12
C VAL A 93 19.24 -2.68 -1.98
N PHE A 94 19.33 -1.35 -2.00
CA PHE A 94 18.17 -0.46 -1.86
C PHE A 94 17.10 -0.68 -2.94
N ARG A 95 17.49 -1.20 -4.10
CA ARG A 95 16.61 -1.45 -5.26
C ARG A 95 16.26 -2.91 -5.47
N ALA A 96 16.66 -3.79 -4.56
CA ALA A 96 16.42 -5.22 -4.63
C ALA A 96 15.11 -5.67 -3.98
N HIS A 97 14.35 -4.75 -3.38
CA HIS A 97 13.19 -5.08 -2.56
C HIS A 97 12.06 -4.04 -2.67
N GLY A 98 10.86 -4.48 -2.31
CA GLY A 98 9.74 -3.64 -1.92
C GLY A 98 9.59 -3.53 -0.40
N HIS A 99 8.36 -3.61 0.07
CA HIS A 99 7.99 -3.53 1.49
C HIS A 99 7.08 -4.70 1.89
N CYS A 100 7.26 -5.89 1.31
CA CYS A 100 6.71 -7.11 1.90
C CYS A 100 7.45 -7.44 3.21
N LEU A 101 6.76 -8.17 4.10
CA LEU A 101 7.27 -8.50 5.42
C LEU A 101 8.57 -9.30 5.36
N HIS A 102 8.65 -10.33 4.50
CA HIS A 102 9.86 -11.15 4.35
C HIS A 102 11.06 -10.33 3.86
N GLU A 103 10.83 -9.37 2.96
CA GLU A 103 11.88 -8.49 2.43
C GLU A 103 12.47 -7.62 3.53
N VAL A 104 11.61 -6.90 4.27
CA VAL A 104 12.05 -6.00 5.36
C VAL A 104 12.67 -6.79 6.52
N PHE A 105 12.10 -7.95 6.85
CA PHE A 105 12.64 -8.83 7.89
C PHE A 105 14.03 -9.34 7.51
N ALA A 106 14.23 -9.78 6.26
CA ALA A 106 15.54 -10.23 5.78
C ALA A 106 16.60 -9.13 5.88
N LEU A 107 16.29 -7.90 5.46
CA LEU A 107 17.20 -6.75 5.59
C LEU A 107 17.58 -6.50 7.06
N ARG A 108 16.62 -6.55 7.97
CA ARG A 108 16.85 -6.34 9.41
C ARG A 108 17.66 -7.45 10.04
N GLU A 109 17.54 -8.69 9.56
CA GLU A 109 18.37 -9.83 10.00
C GLU A 109 19.72 -9.91 9.26
N GLY A 110 20.03 -8.92 8.40
CA GLY A 110 21.28 -8.89 7.62
C GLY A 110 21.37 -9.97 6.54
N ARG A 111 20.23 -10.57 6.16
CA ARG A 111 20.14 -11.58 5.10
C ARG A 111 19.87 -10.89 3.77
N ILE A 112 20.85 -10.91 2.88
CA ILE A 112 20.79 -10.28 1.57
C ILE A 112 20.68 -11.37 0.51
N GLY A 113 19.60 -11.33 -0.27
CA GLY A 113 19.35 -12.27 -1.37
C GLY A 113 20.03 -11.86 -2.67
N ARG A 114 19.45 -12.29 -3.81
CA ARG A 114 19.84 -11.79 -5.13
C ARG A 114 19.48 -10.31 -5.22
N VAL A 115 20.45 -9.49 -5.60
CA VAL A 115 20.28 -8.04 -5.84
C VAL A 115 20.60 -7.73 -7.30
N PRO A 116 20.14 -6.59 -7.85
CA PRO A 116 20.59 -6.10 -9.16
C PRO A 116 22.12 -6.03 -9.23
N ASP A 117 22.70 -6.27 -10.39
CA ASP A 117 24.14 -6.16 -10.64
C ASP A 117 24.54 -4.72 -10.94
N VAL A 118 23.66 -3.97 -11.60
CA VAL A 118 23.86 -2.60 -12.03
C VAL A 118 22.63 -1.75 -11.73
N VAL A 119 22.83 -0.48 -11.41
CA VAL A 119 21.78 0.53 -11.33
C VAL A 119 22.03 1.62 -12.37
N VAL A 120 20.98 2.01 -13.11
CA VAL A 120 21.02 3.09 -14.10
C VAL A 120 19.91 4.10 -13.83
N TRP A 121 20.18 5.37 -14.12
CA TRP A 121 19.22 6.47 -13.93
C TRP A 121 18.98 7.22 -15.23
N PRO A 122 18.00 6.79 -16.06
CA PRO A 122 17.54 7.60 -17.17
C PRO A 122 16.93 8.91 -16.67
N SER A 123 17.15 9.99 -17.42
CA SER A 123 16.59 11.32 -17.14
C SER A 123 15.43 11.67 -18.09
N CYS A 124 15.30 10.95 -19.20
CA CYS A 124 14.28 11.20 -20.22
C CYS A 124 13.87 9.93 -20.98
N HIS A 125 12.87 10.05 -21.86
CA HIS A 125 12.39 8.96 -22.72
C HIS A 125 13.50 8.33 -23.57
N ASN A 126 14.33 9.15 -24.20
CA ASN A 126 15.39 8.68 -25.11
C ASN A 126 16.47 7.85 -24.38
N ASP A 127 16.77 8.19 -23.12
CA ASP A 127 17.68 7.40 -22.29
C ASP A 127 17.12 5.99 -22.08
N VAL A 128 15.81 5.89 -21.82
CA VAL A 128 15.13 4.60 -21.65
C VAL A 128 15.14 3.79 -22.93
N GLU A 129 14.83 4.40 -24.09
CA GLU A 129 14.97 3.74 -25.38
C GLU A 129 16.38 3.19 -25.58
N LYS A 130 17.41 4.01 -25.28
CA LYS A 130 18.80 3.60 -25.42
C LYS A 130 19.17 2.44 -24.49
N ILE A 131 18.73 2.49 -23.23
CA ILE A 131 18.97 1.40 -22.26
C ILE A 131 18.32 0.10 -22.74
N VAL A 132 17.08 0.15 -23.25
CA VAL A 132 16.36 -1.04 -23.74
C VAL A 132 17.02 -1.60 -25.01
N GLU A 133 17.45 -0.73 -25.93
CA GLU A 133 18.22 -1.14 -27.13
C GLU A 133 19.51 -1.88 -26.71
N LEU A 134 20.28 -1.30 -25.79
CA LEU A 134 21.51 -1.90 -25.27
C LEU A 134 21.22 -3.19 -24.49
N ALA A 135 20.10 -3.26 -23.79
CA ALA A 135 19.71 -4.47 -23.06
C ALA A 135 19.43 -5.64 -24.01
N CYS A 136 18.75 -5.38 -25.13
CA CYS A 136 18.54 -6.36 -26.18
C CYS A 136 19.87 -6.77 -26.85
N LYS A 137 20.74 -5.80 -27.15
CA LYS A 137 22.05 -6.04 -27.78
C LYS A 137 22.93 -6.97 -26.95
N HIS A 138 22.92 -6.79 -25.62
CA HIS A 138 23.84 -7.47 -24.70
C HIS A 138 23.19 -8.58 -23.89
N ASN A 139 21.90 -8.85 -24.10
CA ASN A 139 21.10 -9.84 -23.37
C ASN A 139 21.21 -9.69 -21.84
N VAL A 140 20.86 -8.50 -21.32
CA VAL A 140 20.74 -8.25 -19.88
C VAL A 140 19.28 -8.17 -19.45
N CYS A 141 19.00 -8.49 -18.18
CA CYS A 141 17.68 -8.43 -17.59
C CYS A 141 17.44 -7.04 -16.99
N LEU A 142 16.30 -6.42 -17.28
CA LEU A 142 15.87 -5.13 -16.74
C LEU A 142 14.74 -5.33 -15.73
N ILE A 143 14.86 -4.67 -14.58
CA ILE A 143 13.77 -4.52 -13.60
C ILE A 143 13.53 -3.01 -13.40
N PRO A 144 12.40 -2.47 -13.91
CA PRO A 144 12.05 -1.07 -13.68
C PRO A 144 11.83 -0.79 -12.19
N TYR A 145 12.40 0.31 -11.71
CA TYR A 145 12.29 0.77 -10.34
C TYR A 145 11.76 2.21 -10.32
N GLY A 146 10.81 2.47 -9.44
CA GLY A 146 10.24 3.79 -9.19
C GLY A 146 10.46 4.20 -7.74
N GLY A 147 9.40 4.12 -6.94
CA GLY A 147 9.45 4.46 -5.52
C GLY A 147 9.88 3.36 -4.56
N GLY A 148 10.12 2.13 -5.05
CA GLY A 148 10.41 0.98 -4.19
C GLY A 148 9.24 0.52 -3.31
N THR A 149 8.01 0.98 -3.55
CA THR A 149 6.88 0.78 -2.62
C THR A 149 6.03 -0.48 -2.88
N SER A 150 6.58 -1.47 -3.59
CA SER A 150 5.86 -2.71 -3.93
C SER A 150 5.52 -3.52 -2.68
N VAL A 151 4.34 -4.15 -2.62
CA VAL A 151 3.92 -5.10 -1.57
C VAL A 151 3.39 -6.42 -2.17
N SER A 152 4.04 -6.84 -3.25
CA SER A 152 3.75 -8.06 -4.01
C SER A 152 5.01 -8.83 -4.42
N SER A 153 6.15 -8.51 -3.79
CA SER A 153 7.49 -8.96 -4.20
C SER A 153 7.85 -8.61 -5.65
N ALA A 154 7.22 -7.58 -6.25
CA ALA A 154 7.40 -7.26 -7.67
C ALA A 154 8.83 -6.86 -8.07
N LEU A 155 9.63 -6.39 -7.10
CA LEU A 155 11.00 -5.90 -7.30
C LEU A 155 12.07 -6.93 -6.91
N GLU A 156 11.68 -8.01 -6.21
CA GLU A 156 12.63 -9.07 -5.83
C GLU A 156 13.23 -9.71 -7.09
N CYS A 157 14.56 -9.82 -7.12
CA CYS A 157 15.27 -10.42 -8.24
C CYS A 157 15.07 -11.96 -8.25
N PRO A 158 14.66 -12.56 -9.38
CA PRO A 158 14.56 -14.02 -9.48
C PRO A 158 15.91 -14.70 -9.21
N ARG A 159 15.91 -15.77 -8.42
CA ARG A 159 17.15 -16.44 -7.99
C ARG A 159 17.81 -17.23 -9.12
N GLU A 160 16.99 -17.68 -10.06
CA GLU A 160 17.34 -18.44 -11.25
C GLU A 160 17.85 -17.57 -12.40
N GLU A 161 17.75 -16.24 -12.31
CA GLU A 161 18.24 -15.32 -13.33
C GLU A 161 19.77 -15.25 -13.30
N THR A 162 20.39 -15.74 -14.38
CA THR A 162 21.85 -15.81 -14.53
C THR A 162 22.42 -14.63 -15.30
N ARG A 163 21.60 -13.90 -16.07
CA ARG A 163 22.02 -12.67 -16.76
C ARG A 163 22.38 -11.58 -15.75
N SER A 164 23.11 -10.58 -16.23
CA SER A 164 23.29 -9.34 -15.49
C SER A 164 21.92 -8.67 -15.32
N ILE A 165 21.53 -8.38 -14.08
CA ILE A 165 20.27 -7.72 -13.74
C ILE A 165 20.54 -6.22 -13.55
N VAL A 166 19.77 -5.39 -14.24
CA VAL A 166 19.87 -3.93 -14.17
C VAL A 166 18.61 -3.39 -13.52
N SER A 167 18.77 -2.68 -12.41
CA SER A 167 17.71 -1.82 -11.89
C SER A 167 17.67 -0.54 -12.69
N LEU A 168 16.56 -0.32 -13.41
CA LEU A 168 16.32 0.90 -14.19
C LEU A 168 15.50 1.85 -13.34
N ASP A 169 16.18 2.79 -12.68
CA ASP A 169 15.59 3.70 -11.71
C ASP A 169 15.08 4.99 -12.36
N THR A 170 13.76 5.15 -12.36
CA THR A 170 13.04 6.26 -13.00
C THR A 170 12.95 7.53 -12.15
N SER A 171 13.57 7.58 -10.98
CA SER A 171 13.48 8.72 -10.05
C SER A 171 13.97 10.05 -10.63
N GLN A 172 14.92 10.03 -11.58
CA GLN A 172 15.42 11.24 -12.24
C GLN A 172 14.51 11.76 -13.37
N MET A 173 13.46 11.01 -13.73
CA MET A 173 12.46 11.45 -14.73
C MET A 173 11.31 12.27 -14.11
N LEU A 174 11.28 12.40 -12.78
CA LEU A 174 10.20 13.09 -12.06
C LEU A 174 10.34 14.60 -12.20
N ASN A 175 9.28 15.26 -12.66
CA ASN A 175 9.19 16.71 -12.78
C ASN A 175 8.12 17.27 -11.84
N GLU A 176 8.48 18.19 -10.95
CA GLU A 176 7.53 18.91 -10.10
C GLU A 176 6.81 20.01 -10.90
N ARG A 177 5.47 20.00 -10.89
CA ARG A 177 4.63 21.08 -11.45
C ARG A 177 3.43 21.34 -10.54
N GLY A 178 3.06 22.61 -10.35
CA GLY A 178 2.10 23.08 -9.35
C GLY A 178 0.60 22.80 -9.61
N TYR A 179 0.23 21.58 -10.00
CA TYR A 179 -1.17 21.14 -10.17
C TYR A 179 -1.48 19.91 -9.30
N CYS A 180 -2.76 19.64 -9.02
CA CYS A 180 -3.17 18.41 -8.33
C CYS A 180 -3.90 17.44 -9.27
N THR A 181 -3.59 16.14 -9.13
CA THR A 181 -4.34 15.05 -9.77
C THR A 181 -5.46 14.53 -8.87
N GLY A 182 -5.32 14.72 -7.54
CA GLY A 182 -6.19 14.12 -6.53
C GLY A 182 -5.95 12.62 -6.31
N HIS A 183 -4.96 12.03 -6.99
CA HIS A 183 -4.54 10.64 -6.79
C HIS A 183 -3.57 10.53 -5.62
N GLU A 184 -4.11 10.14 -4.46
CA GLU A 184 -3.38 10.10 -3.20
C GLU A 184 -3.37 8.65 -2.65
N PRO A 185 -2.54 7.75 -3.21
CA PRO A 185 -2.25 6.49 -2.54
C PRO A 185 -1.48 6.76 -1.24
N ASP A 186 -1.60 5.86 -0.26
CA ASP A 186 -0.96 6.02 1.05
C ASP A 186 0.59 6.09 0.94
N SER A 187 1.15 5.62 -0.18
CA SER A 187 2.58 5.63 -0.52
C SER A 187 3.02 6.81 -1.41
N MET A 188 2.18 7.84 -1.60
CA MET A 188 2.43 8.94 -2.55
C MET A 188 3.73 9.73 -2.34
N GLU A 189 4.33 9.68 -1.14
CA GLU A 189 5.61 10.35 -0.85
C GLU A 189 6.79 9.75 -1.63
N PHE A 190 6.67 8.47 -2.05
CA PHE A 190 7.74 7.74 -2.73
C PHE A 190 7.27 7.07 -4.02
N SER A 191 6.06 6.52 -4.04
CA SER A 191 5.50 5.85 -5.23
C SER A 191 5.44 6.80 -6.42
N SER A 192 5.70 6.25 -7.61
CA SER A 192 5.80 7.03 -8.85
C SER A 192 4.63 6.79 -9.79
N LEU A 193 4.40 7.72 -10.72
CA LEU A 193 3.34 7.61 -11.73
C LEU A 193 3.45 6.35 -12.61
N GLY A 194 4.67 6.02 -13.05
CA GLY A 194 4.91 4.77 -13.79
C GLY A 194 4.57 3.53 -12.94
N GLY A 195 4.89 3.57 -11.64
CA GLY A 195 4.50 2.53 -10.69
C GLY A 195 2.99 2.40 -10.56
N TRP A 196 2.26 3.51 -10.44
CA TRP A 196 0.80 3.50 -10.35
C TRP A 196 0.14 2.87 -11.58
N VAL A 197 0.64 3.18 -12.78
CA VAL A 197 0.19 2.54 -14.03
C VAL A 197 0.50 1.05 -14.00
N ALA A 198 1.73 0.69 -13.63
CA ALA A 198 2.18 -0.70 -13.62
C ALA A 198 1.42 -1.58 -12.60
N THR A 199 0.86 -1.02 -11.53
CA THR A 199 0.20 -1.79 -10.45
C THR A 199 -1.30 -1.55 -10.34
N ARG A 200 -1.91 -0.73 -11.21
CA ARG A 200 -3.31 -0.29 -11.10
C ARG A 200 -3.61 0.36 -9.74
N ALA A 201 -2.78 1.31 -9.33
CA ALA A 201 -2.90 1.93 -8.01
C ALA A 201 -4.27 2.60 -7.79
N SER A 202 -4.75 2.51 -6.55
CA SER A 202 -5.94 3.22 -6.07
C SER A 202 -5.56 4.30 -5.07
N GLY A 203 -6.13 5.48 -5.25
CA GLY A 203 -5.95 6.62 -4.35
C GLY A 203 -7.09 6.75 -3.35
N MET A 204 -6.80 7.34 -2.18
CA MET A 204 -7.78 7.62 -1.13
C MET A 204 -9.04 8.33 -1.65
N LYS A 205 -8.87 9.30 -2.55
CA LYS A 205 -9.94 10.20 -3.01
C LYS A 205 -10.58 9.78 -4.34
N LYS A 206 -10.48 8.49 -4.71
CA LYS A 206 -10.95 7.98 -6.01
C LYS A 206 -12.43 8.27 -6.28
N ASN A 207 -13.26 8.52 -5.27
CA ASN A 207 -14.68 8.84 -5.48
C ASN A 207 -14.90 10.15 -6.28
N ILE A 208 -13.97 11.12 -6.20
CA ILE A 208 -14.02 12.35 -6.99
C ILE A 208 -13.15 12.24 -8.25
N TYR A 209 -11.95 11.68 -8.11
CA TYR A 209 -10.91 11.76 -9.15
C TYR A 209 -10.82 10.52 -10.04
N GLY A 210 -11.33 9.38 -9.58
CA GLY A 210 -11.12 8.07 -10.20
C GLY A 210 -9.86 7.35 -9.70
N ASN A 211 -9.75 6.06 -10.02
CA ASN A 211 -8.50 5.31 -9.88
C ASN A 211 -7.56 5.62 -11.05
N ILE A 212 -6.37 5.01 -11.10
CA ILE A 212 -5.37 5.33 -12.13
C ILE A 212 -5.88 5.09 -13.55
N GLU A 213 -6.69 4.03 -13.77
CA GLU A 213 -7.31 3.73 -15.06
C GLU A 213 -8.31 4.80 -15.52
N ASP A 214 -8.91 5.54 -14.59
CA ASP A 214 -9.84 6.62 -14.90
C ASP A 214 -9.09 7.94 -15.17
N LEU A 215 -7.94 8.12 -14.52
CA LEU A 215 -7.13 9.34 -14.57
C LEU A 215 -6.23 9.40 -15.80
N VAL A 216 -5.71 8.25 -16.23
CA VAL A 216 -4.84 8.13 -17.40
C VAL A 216 -5.62 8.45 -18.68
N VAL A 217 -5.09 9.41 -19.45
CA VAL A 217 -5.59 9.77 -20.78
C VAL A 217 -4.71 9.16 -21.86
N HIS A 218 -3.40 9.09 -21.63
CA HIS A 218 -2.42 8.63 -22.61
C HIS A 218 -1.15 8.10 -21.94
N ILE A 219 -0.53 7.08 -22.54
CA ILE A 219 0.69 6.42 -22.05
C ILE A 219 1.68 6.31 -23.22
N LYS A 220 2.95 6.63 -22.94
CA LYS A 220 4.10 6.26 -23.78
C LYS A 220 4.98 5.26 -23.06
N MET A 221 5.19 4.10 -23.67
CA MET A 221 5.93 2.98 -23.08
C MET A 221 7.00 2.46 -24.03
N VAL A 222 8.22 2.29 -23.53
CA VAL A 222 9.33 1.68 -24.26
C VAL A 222 9.34 0.18 -23.99
N THR A 223 9.35 -0.62 -25.05
CA THR A 223 9.46 -2.10 -25.01
C THR A 223 10.62 -2.55 -25.89
N PRO A 224 11.09 -3.81 -25.76
CA PRO A 224 12.11 -4.36 -26.66
C PRO A 224 11.71 -4.35 -28.14
N ARG A 225 10.41 -4.36 -28.45
CA ARG A 225 9.89 -4.27 -29.83
C ARG A 225 9.83 -2.84 -30.37
N GLY A 226 9.82 -1.84 -29.50
CA GLY A 226 9.65 -0.42 -29.84
C GLY A 226 8.72 0.31 -28.88
N VAL A 227 8.35 1.55 -29.26
CA VAL A 227 7.50 2.42 -28.45
C VAL A 227 6.02 2.12 -28.69
N ILE A 228 5.25 1.95 -27.61
CA ILE A 228 3.79 1.89 -27.64
C ILE A 228 3.26 3.29 -27.31
N GLU A 229 2.54 3.88 -28.25
CA GLU A 229 1.94 5.21 -28.12
C GLU A 229 0.70 5.34 -29.03
N LYS A 230 -0.39 5.93 -28.53
CA LYS A 230 -1.54 6.30 -29.38
C LYS A 230 -1.28 7.63 -30.08
N SER A 231 -1.78 7.79 -31.30
CA SER A 231 -1.55 8.98 -32.13
C SER A 231 -2.32 10.24 -31.71
N CYS A 232 -3.32 10.14 -30.84
CA CYS A 232 -4.11 11.28 -30.42
C CYS A 232 -4.58 11.19 -28.95
N LEU A 233 -5.02 12.33 -28.41
CA LEU A 233 -5.52 12.49 -27.04
C LEU A 233 -7.06 12.58 -26.98
N GLY A 234 -7.75 11.95 -27.94
CA GLY A 234 -9.21 11.91 -27.96
C GLY A 234 -9.77 11.34 -26.64
N PRO A 235 -10.76 11.98 -26.00
CA PRO A 235 -11.17 11.65 -24.63
C PRO A 235 -11.82 10.28 -24.48
N ARG A 236 -12.31 9.69 -25.59
CA ARG A 236 -12.83 8.32 -25.67
C ARG A 236 -12.73 7.83 -27.11
N MET A 237 -12.30 6.59 -27.30
CA MET A 237 -12.12 5.97 -28.61
C MET A 237 -12.84 4.62 -28.71
N SER A 238 -13.12 4.20 -29.94
CA SER A 238 -13.70 2.89 -30.27
C SER A 238 -12.91 2.28 -31.44
N THR A 239 -11.62 2.01 -31.21
CA THR A 239 -10.64 1.61 -32.22
C THR A 239 -10.09 0.20 -31.95
N GLY A 240 -10.98 -0.73 -31.55
CA GLY A 240 -10.62 -2.07 -31.07
C GLY A 240 -10.36 -2.11 -29.56
N PRO A 241 -9.77 -3.20 -29.03
CA PRO A 241 -9.41 -3.31 -27.61
C PRO A 241 -8.49 -2.16 -27.16
N ASP A 242 -8.72 -1.64 -25.96
CA ASP A 242 -7.92 -0.53 -25.45
C ASP A 242 -6.52 -1.01 -25.01
N ILE A 243 -5.51 -0.72 -25.82
CA ILE A 243 -4.11 -1.08 -25.54
C ILE A 243 -3.56 -0.48 -24.25
N HIS A 244 -4.13 0.61 -23.71
CA HIS A 244 -3.70 1.11 -22.40
C HIS A 244 -3.96 0.07 -21.28
N HIS A 245 -5.01 -0.74 -21.41
CA HIS A 245 -5.30 -1.82 -20.45
C HIS A 245 -4.39 -3.04 -20.58
N PHE A 246 -3.58 -3.13 -21.64
CA PHE A 246 -2.52 -4.13 -21.75
C PHE A 246 -1.28 -3.69 -20.95
N ILE A 247 -1.13 -2.38 -20.73
CA ILE A 247 -0.05 -1.76 -19.95
C ILE A 247 -0.44 -1.60 -18.48
N LEU A 248 -1.68 -1.18 -18.20
CA LEU A 248 -2.17 -1.01 -16.83
C LEU A 248 -2.20 -2.35 -16.09
N GLY A 249 -1.39 -2.47 -15.03
CA GLY A 249 -1.25 -3.72 -14.29
C GLY A 249 -0.21 -4.68 -14.86
N SER A 250 0.66 -4.23 -15.76
CA SER A 250 1.71 -5.07 -16.34
C SER A 250 2.89 -5.34 -15.40
N GLU A 251 2.96 -4.67 -14.25
CA GLU A 251 3.93 -4.89 -13.17
C GLU A 251 5.40 -4.99 -13.64
N GLY A 252 5.80 -4.14 -14.59
CA GLY A 252 7.16 -4.06 -15.12
C GLY A 252 7.58 -5.22 -16.03
N THR A 253 6.65 -6.08 -16.45
CA THR A 253 6.95 -7.27 -17.28
C THR A 253 7.05 -6.99 -18.77
N LEU A 254 6.57 -5.84 -19.27
CA LEU A 254 6.48 -5.58 -20.71
C LEU A 254 7.46 -4.50 -21.21
N GLY A 255 7.95 -3.64 -20.32
CA GLY A 255 8.61 -2.40 -20.71
C GLY A 255 8.64 -1.34 -19.60
N VAL A 256 9.04 -0.13 -19.96
CA VAL A 256 9.08 1.04 -19.08
C VAL A 256 8.06 2.09 -19.51
N VAL A 257 7.16 2.46 -18.61
CA VAL A 257 6.30 3.64 -18.79
C VAL A 257 7.14 4.89 -18.58
N THR A 258 7.25 5.73 -19.61
CA THR A 258 8.14 6.90 -19.62
C THR A 258 7.39 8.22 -19.51
N GLU A 259 6.22 8.32 -20.13
CA GLU A 259 5.36 9.51 -20.09
C GLU A 259 3.90 9.08 -19.93
N VAL A 260 3.15 9.87 -19.17
CA VAL A 260 1.72 9.66 -18.94
C VAL A 260 1.02 11.01 -18.96
N THR A 261 -0.04 11.13 -19.74
CA THR A 261 -0.97 12.26 -19.64
C THR A 261 -2.07 11.91 -18.64
N LEU A 262 -2.22 12.73 -17.60
CA LEU A 262 -3.25 12.57 -16.58
C LEU A 262 -4.30 13.67 -16.66
N LYS A 263 -5.53 13.33 -16.25
CA LYS A 263 -6.53 14.32 -15.87
C LYS A 263 -6.03 15.12 -14.66
N ILE A 264 -6.18 16.43 -14.72
CA ILE A 264 -5.96 17.35 -13.61
C ILE A 264 -7.25 18.09 -13.26
N ARG A 265 -7.35 18.55 -12.02
CA ARG A 265 -8.49 19.35 -11.53
C ARG A 265 -7.96 20.62 -10.84
N PRO A 266 -8.78 21.68 -10.74
CA PRO A 266 -8.48 22.79 -9.85
C PRO A 266 -8.28 22.28 -8.42
N ILE A 267 -7.37 22.92 -7.67
CA ILE A 267 -7.22 22.67 -6.24
C ILE A 267 -8.55 22.99 -5.55
N PRO A 268 -9.09 22.09 -4.70
CA PRO A 268 -10.37 22.34 -4.04
C PRO A 268 -10.29 23.57 -3.13
N GLU A 269 -11.30 24.45 -3.23
CA GLU A 269 -11.41 25.67 -2.42
C GLU A 269 -11.49 25.34 -0.92
N TYR A 270 -12.19 24.26 -0.58
CA TYR A 270 -12.50 23.89 0.79
C TYR A 270 -12.38 22.38 1.01
N GLN A 271 -11.80 21.99 2.15
CA GLN A 271 -11.78 20.62 2.65
C GLN A 271 -12.46 20.57 4.02
N LYS A 272 -13.24 19.51 4.25
CA LYS A 272 -13.96 19.28 5.50
C LYS A 272 -13.79 17.84 5.95
N TYR A 273 -13.29 17.65 7.17
CA TYR A 273 -13.23 16.33 7.79
C TYR A 273 -14.47 16.07 8.63
N GLY A 274 -14.81 14.79 8.78
CA GLY A 274 -15.91 14.35 9.62
C GLY A 274 -15.70 12.93 10.14
N SER A 275 -16.50 12.54 11.12
CA SER A 275 -16.60 11.15 11.55
C SER A 275 -17.99 10.80 12.04
N VAL A 276 -18.33 9.51 11.97
CA VAL A 276 -19.59 8.92 12.43
C VAL A 276 -19.29 7.66 13.24
N VAL A 277 -19.90 7.52 14.41
CA VAL A 277 -19.86 6.27 15.20
C VAL A 277 -21.15 5.50 14.95
N PHE A 278 -21.05 4.19 14.73
CA PHE A 278 -22.19 3.28 14.60
C PHE A 278 -22.21 2.24 15.73
N PRO A 279 -23.38 1.64 16.04
CA PRO A 279 -23.49 0.64 17.11
C PRO A 279 -22.62 -0.60 16.87
N ASN A 280 -22.48 -1.01 15.61
CA ASN A 280 -21.67 -2.16 15.20
C ASN A 280 -21.25 -2.05 13.72
N PHE A 281 -20.32 -2.90 13.32
CA PHE A 281 -19.75 -2.91 11.97
C PHE A 281 -20.80 -3.17 10.88
N GLN A 282 -21.81 -4.00 11.17
CA GLN A 282 -22.91 -4.33 10.26
C GLN A 282 -23.73 -3.09 9.88
N GLN A 283 -24.08 -2.25 10.86
CA GLN A 283 -24.77 -0.98 10.61
C GLN A 283 -23.90 0.00 9.81
N GLY A 284 -22.60 0.06 10.11
CA GLY A 284 -21.65 0.88 9.35
C GLY A 284 -21.57 0.44 7.88
N VAL A 285 -21.46 -0.86 7.61
CA VAL A 285 -21.42 -1.40 6.23
C VAL A 285 -22.73 -1.13 5.50
N ALA A 286 -23.88 -1.30 6.16
CA ALA A 286 -25.18 -0.98 5.58
C ALA A 286 -25.30 0.51 5.21
N CYS A 287 -24.80 1.41 6.08
CA CYS A 287 -24.73 2.84 5.77
C CYS A 287 -23.83 3.13 4.57
N LEU A 288 -22.62 2.55 4.51
CA LEU A 288 -21.70 2.74 3.37
C LEU A 288 -22.33 2.23 2.06
N ARG A 289 -23.03 1.10 2.11
CA ARG A 289 -23.79 0.56 0.97
C ARG A 289 -24.88 1.52 0.52
N GLU A 290 -25.62 2.13 1.45
CA GLU A 290 -26.66 3.10 1.12
C GLU A 290 -26.11 4.39 0.53
N VAL A 291 -24.98 4.89 1.06
CA VAL A 291 -24.25 6.03 0.50
C VAL A 291 -23.78 5.74 -0.93
N ALA A 292 -23.27 4.52 -1.18
CA ALA A 292 -22.89 4.07 -2.51
C ALA A 292 -24.10 3.94 -3.45
N ARG A 293 -25.21 3.38 -2.97
CA ARG A 293 -26.47 3.24 -3.72
C ARG A 293 -27.04 4.58 -4.15
N GLN A 294 -26.96 5.60 -3.30
CA GLN A 294 -27.36 6.97 -3.63
C GLN A 294 -26.29 7.73 -4.42
N ARG A 295 -25.13 7.11 -4.70
CA ARG A 295 -23.99 7.69 -5.41
C ARG A 295 -23.55 9.04 -4.83
N CYS A 296 -23.60 9.15 -3.51
CA CYS A 296 -23.24 10.36 -2.78
C CYS A 296 -22.08 10.09 -1.82
N ALA A 297 -21.14 9.21 -2.19
CA ALA A 297 -19.92 9.04 -1.41
C ALA A 297 -19.10 10.34 -1.40
N PRO A 298 -18.56 10.76 -0.24
CA PRO A 298 -17.65 11.90 -0.16
C PRO A 298 -16.31 11.58 -0.86
N ALA A 299 -15.38 12.55 -0.90
CA ALA A 299 -14.05 12.34 -1.48
C ALA A 299 -13.41 11.06 -0.94
N SER A 300 -13.48 10.85 0.38
CA SER A 300 -13.13 9.59 1.02
C SER A 300 -14.08 9.26 2.17
N ILE A 301 -14.45 7.99 2.27
CA ILE A 301 -15.23 7.40 3.37
C ILE A 301 -14.59 6.06 3.75
N ARG A 302 -14.19 5.91 5.02
CA ARG A 302 -13.49 4.71 5.50
C ARG A 302 -14.13 4.22 6.79
N LEU A 303 -14.64 3.00 6.81
CA LEU A 303 -15.27 2.39 8.00
C LEU A 303 -14.31 1.43 8.67
N MET A 304 -13.83 1.78 9.87
CA MET A 304 -12.94 0.96 10.67
C MET A 304 -13.72 0.13 11.70
N ASP A 305 -13.33 -1.13 11.89
CA ASP A 305 -13.88 -1.94 12.97
C ASP A 305 -13.42 -1.46 14.37
N ASN A 306 -13.89 -2.14 15.41
CA ASN A 306 -13.67 -1.71 16.79
C ASN A 306 -12.19 -1.71 17.18
N GLU A 307 -11.42 -2.69 16.73
CA GLU A 307 -9.99 -2.81 17.07
C GLU A 307 -9.19 -1.63 16.52
N GLN A 308 -9.47 -1.23 15.27
CA GLN A 308 -8.87 -0.03 14.68
C GLN A 308 -9.34 1.26 15.36
N PHE A 309 -10.59 1.33 15.83
CA PHE A 309 -11.05 2.46 16.62
C PHE A 309 -10.28 2.56 17.95
N GLN A 310 -10.12 1.46 18.67
CA GLN A 310 -9.36 1.43 19.93
C GLN A 310 -7.89 1.81 19.70
N PHE A 311 -7.28 1.30 18.63
CA PHE A 311 -5.93 1.65 18.23
C PHE A 311 -5.80 3.15 17.88
N GLY A 312 -6.75 3.72 17.14
CA GLY A 312 -6.79 5.16 16.87
C GLY A 312 -6.92 6.02 18.13
N HIS A 313 -7.54 5.48 19.19
CA HIS A 313 -7.56 6.12 20.51
C HIS A 313 -6.20 6.06 21.22
N ALA A 314 -5.49 4.93 21.11
CA ALA A 314 -4.14 4.75 21.68
C ALA A 314 -3.10 5.69 21.08
N LEU A 315 -3.34 6.16 19.85
CA LEU A 315 -2.51 7.14 19.14
C LEU A 315 -2.88 8.60 19.42
N LYS A 316 -3.74 8.89 20.40
CA LYS A 316 -4.02 10.28 20.82
C LYS A 316 -2.76 10.89 21.48
N PRO A 317 -2.26 12.04 21.00
CA PRO A 317 -1.12 12.68 21.63
C PRO A 317 -1.49 13.31 22.97
N GLN A 318 -0.48 13.51 23.82
CA GLN A 318 -0.59 14.21 25.10
C GLN A 318 -0.77 15.73 24.87
N VAL A 319 -1.87 16.13 24.24
CA VAL A 319 -2.29 17.53 24.12
C VAL A 319 -3.54 17.69 24.97
N SER A 320 -3.33 17.89 26.27
CA SER A 320 -4.41 18.14 27.21
C SER A 320 -4.86 19.60 27.11
N SER A 321 -6.06 19.83 26.57
CA SER A 321 -6.93 20.86 27.14
C SER A 321 -7.82 20.17 28.16
N ILE A 322 -7.91 20.71 29.38
CA ILE A 322 -8.81 20.21 30.43
C ILE A 322 -10.28 20.20 29.95
N PHE A 323 -10.62 21.08 29.00
CA PHE A 323 -11.95 21.15 28.39
C PHE A 323 -12.26 19.96 27.46
N THR A 324 -11.27 19.38 26.76
CA THR A 324 -11.52 18.27 25.82
C THR A 324 -11.76 16.94 26.54
N SER A 325 -11.13 16.70 27.69
CA SER A 325 -11.37 15.48 28.48
C SER A 325 -12.78 15.43 29.08
N PHE A 326 -13.33 16.59 29.50
CA PHE A 326 -14.69 16.70 30.02
C PHE A 326 -15.74 16.39 28.93
N LEU A 327 -15.56 16.94 27.73
CA LEU A 327 -16.42 16.66 26.58
C LEU A 327 -16.30 15.20 26.09
N ASP A 328 -15.09 14.62 26.09
CA ASP A 328 -14.89 13.20 25.75
C ASP A 328 -15.54 12.27 26.80
N GLY A 329 -15.48 12.62 28.08
CA GLY A 329 -16.18 11.92 29.15
C GLY A 329 -17.71 11.97 29.00
N LEU A 330 -18.27 13.15 28.69
CA LEU A 330 -19.70 13.33 28.42
C LEU A 330 -20.16 12.61 27.16
N LYS A 331 -19.37 12.62 26.08
CA LYS A 331 -19.68 11.85 24.85
C LYS A 331 -19.63 10.36 25.11
N LYS A 332 -18.60 9.86 25.82
CA LYS A 332 -18.50 8.45 26.21
C LYS A 332 -19.70 8.05 27.07
N PHE A 333 -20.08 8.87 28.04
CA PHE A 333 -21.26 8.66 28.86
C PHE A 333 -22.56 8.66 28.03
N TYR A 334 -22.77 9.63 27.14
CA TYR A 334 -23.96 9.68 26.29
C TYR A 334 -24.05 8.48 25.35
N ILE A 335 -22.95 8.10 24.70
CA ILE A 335 -22.89 6.97 23.77
C ILE A 335 -23.17 5.65 24.51
N THR A 336 -22.58 5.44 25.68
CA THR A 336 -22.67 4.16 26.41
C THR A 336 -23.89 4.06 27.32
N LYS A 337 -24.29 5.14 28.01
CA LYS A 337 -25.40 5.13 28.97
C LYS A 337 -26.73 5.59 28.38
N PHE A 338 -26.72 6.53 27.44
CA PHE A 338 -27.97 7.10 26.88
C PHE A 338 -28.36 6.50 25.54
N LYS A 339 -27.38 6.17 24.69
CA LYS A 339 -27.58 5.49 23.40
C LYS A 339 -27.32 3.98 23.46
N GLY A 340 -26.73 3.48 24.54
CA GLY A 340 -26.54 2.05 24.78
C GLY A 340 -25.56 1.37 23.83
N PHE A 341 -24.62 2.10 23.23
CA PHE A 341 -23.62 1.48 22.35
C PHE A 341 -22.61 0.72 23.20
N ASP A 342 -22.33 -0.51 22.79
CA ASP A 342 -21.29 -1.31 23.40
C ASP A 342 -19.90 -0.84 22.90
N PRO A 343 -19.02 -0.36 23.80
CA PRO A 343 -17.66 0.03 23.46
C PRO A 343 -16.83 -1.05 22.76
N HIS A 344 -17.17 -2.33 22.91
CA HIS A 344 -16.48 -3.45 22.30
C HIS A 344 -16.98 -3.79 20.90
N HIS A 345 -18.14 -3.28 20.50
CA HIS A 345 -18.74 -3.56 19.20
C HIS A 345 -18.85 -2.33 18.29
N LEU A 346 -18.82 -1.12 18.85
CA LEU A 346 -18.94 0.11 18.07
C LEU A 346 -17.86 0.21 17.00
N CYS A 347 -18.19 0.91 15.91
CA CYS A 347 -17.26 1.13 14.80
C CYS A 347 -17.35 2.58 14.34
N VAL A 348 -16.36 3.04 13.55
CA VAL A 348 -16.26 4.46 13.17
C VAL A 348 -16.02 4.61 11.68
N ALA A 349 -16.79 5.48 11.04
CA ALA A 349 -16.48 5.98 9.71
C ALA A 349 -15.74 7.31 9.80
N THR A 350 -14.63 7.47 9.07
CA THR A 350 -13.98 8.78 8.84
C THR A 350 -14.34 9.28 7.44
N LEU A 351 -14.58 10.59 7.35
CA LEU A 351 -15.09 11.28 6.16
C LEU A 351 -14.17 12.43 5.78
N LEU A 352 -13.92 12.58 4.49
CA LEU A 352 -13.27 13.74 3.90
C LEU A 352 -14.10 14.20 2.71
N PHE A 353 -14.52 15.46 2.74
CA PHE A 353 -15.20 16.15 1.66
C PHE A 353 -14.27 17.24 1.12
N GLU A 354 -14.28 17.46 -0.19
CA GLU A 354 -13.54 18.57 -0.79
C GLU A 354 -14.19 19.11 -2.07
N GLY A 355 -14.00 20.39 -2.34
CA GLY A 355 -14.58 21.10 -3.48
C GLY A 355 -15.03 22.51 -3.11
N ASP A 356 -16.03 23.03 -3.81
CA ASP A 356 -16.63 24.33 -3.52
C ASP A 356 -17.33 24.30 -2.14
N ARG A 357 -17.10 25.31 -1.30
CA ARG A 357 -17.54 25.29 0.10
C ARG A 357 -19.04 25.01 0.27
N GLY A 358 -19.90 25.66 -0.53
CA GLY A 358 -21.35 25.49 -0.46
C GLY A 358 -21.80 24.06 -0.78
N LYS A 359 -21.19 23.42 -1.78
CA LYS A 359 -21.47 22.03 -2.17
C LYS A 359 -21.00 21.05 -1.11
N VAL A 360 -19.80 21.27 -0.56
CA VAL A 360 -19.23 20.44 0.50
C VAL A 360 -20.16 20.39 1.71
N LEU A 361 -20.67 21.54 2.19
CA LEU A 361 -21.54 21.57 3.37
C LEU A 361 -22.91 20.92 3.13
N GLN A 362 -23.48 21.05 1.92
CA GLN A 362 -24.71 20.37 1.54
C GLN A 362 -24.51 18.85 1.47
N HIS A 363 -23.40 18.41 0.87
CA HIS A 363 -23.04 17.01 0.74
C HIS A 363 -22.73 16.37 2.10
N GLU A 364 -22.02 17.08 2.97
CA GLU A 364 -21.78 16.69 4.36
C GLU A 364 -23.11 16.40 5.07
N LYS A 365 -24.05 17.34 5.02
CA LYS A 365 -25.38 17.16 5.60
C LYS A 365 -26.08 15.92 5.06
N GLN A 366 -26.08 15.71 3.74
CA GLN A 366 -26.71 14.55 3.12
C GLN A 366 -26.15 13.22 3.66
N VAL A 367 -24.82 13.09 3.75
CA VAL A 367 -24.17 11.87 4.25
C VAL A 367 -24.49 11.64 5.72
N TYR A 368 -24.50 12.67 6.56
CA TYR A 368 -24.88 12.56 7.96
C TYR A 368 -26.37 12.19 8.14
N ASP A 369 -27.26 12.75 7.32
CA ASP A 369 -28.69 12.43 7.34
C ASP A 369 -28.95 10.96 6.93
N ILE A 370 -28.16 10.40 6.00
CA ILE A 370 -28.18 8.97 5.67
C ILE A 370 -27.68 8.16 6.86
N ALA A 371 -26.53 8.52 7.42
CA ALA A 371 -25.92 7.78 8.53
C ALA A 371 -26.84 7.69 9.76
N ALA A 372 -27.60 8.74 10.05
CA ALA A 372 -28.58 8.74 11.13
C ALA A 372 -29.63 7.62 11.00
N LYS A 373 -30.01 7.22 9.77
CA LYS A 373 -30.97 6.12 9.52
C LYS A 373 -30.43 4.75 9.92
N PHE A 374 -29.11 4.61 10.04
CA PHE A 374 -28.42 3.39 10.48
C PHE A 374 -27.90 3.52 11.92
N GLY A 375 -28.48 4.44 12.69
CA GLY A 375 -28.04 4.72 14.07
C GLY A 375 -26.69 5.43 14.16
N GLY A 376 -26.17 5.97 13.06
CA GLY A 376 -24.92 6.73 13.05
C GLY A 376 -25.04 8.04 13.82
N LEU A 377 -24.04 8.34 14.65
CA LEU A 377 -23.93 9.59 15.40
C LEU A 377 -22.67 10.35 15.01
N ALA A 378 -22.79 11.66 14.79
CA ALA A 378 -21.64 12.50 14.48
C ALA A 378 -20.61 12.46 15.62
N ALA A 379 -19.36 12.14 15.27
CA ALA A 379 -18.28 11.93 16.24
C ALA A 379 -17.19 13.00 16.17
N GLY A 380 -17.42 14.08 15.41
CA GLY A 380 -16.59 15.28 15.35
C GLY A 380 -15.52 15.24 14.26
N GLU A 381 -15.09 16.43 13.85
CA GLU A 381 -14.10 16.65 12.80
C GLU A 381 -12.70 16.16 13.20
N ASP A 382 -12.29 16.37 14.45
CA ASP A 382 -10.96 16.01 14.96
C ASP A 382 -10.64 14.51 14.78
N ASN A 383 -11.62 13.63 14.98
CA ASN A 383 -11.44 12.19 14.80
C ASN A 383 -11.28 11.85 13.31
N GLY A 384 -12.03 12.51 12.42
CA GLY A 384 -11.87 12.41 10.98
C GLY A 384 -10.47 12.81 10.56
N GLN A 385 -10.07 14.04 10.90
CA GLN A 385 -8.76 14.58 10.55
C GLN A 385 -7.63 13.71 11.09
N ARG A 386 -7.73 13.22 12.34
CA ARG A 386 -6.73 12.29 12.90
C ARG A 386 -6.63 11.00 12.11
N GLY A 387 -7.74 10.37 11.76
CA GLY A 387 -7.74 9.13 10.96
C GLY A 387 -7.03 9.31 9.61
N TYR A 388 -7.26 10.44 8.94
CA TYR A 388 -6.56 10.75 7.69
C TYR A 388 -5.07 11.03 7.89
N MET A 389 -4.68 11.80 8.91
CA MET A 389 -3.27 12.01 9.24
C MET A 389 -2.54 10.71 9.59
N LEU A 390 -3.21 9.78 10.29
CA LEU A 390 -2.64 8.51 10.71
C LEU A 390 -2.27 7.60 9.53
N THR A 391 -2.93 7.79 8.38
CA THR A 391 -2.72 6.98 7.17
C THR A 391 -1.25 6.96 6.73
N PHE A 392 -0.57 8.12 6.79
CA PHE A 392 0.83 8.25 6.36
C PHE A 392 1.86 7.80 7.40
N VAL A 393 1.46 7.61 8.66
CA VAL A 393 2.37 7.21 9.74
C VAL A 393 2.25 5.73 10.13
N ILE A 394 1.14 5.05 9.79
CA ILE A 394 0.94 3.63 10.16
C ILE A 394 2.06 2.73 9.64
N ALA A 395 2.59 2.99 8.44
CA ALA A 395 3.69 2.19 7.88
C ALA A 395 4.96 2.21 8.76
N TYR A 396 5.20 3.29 9.52
CA TYR A 396 6.33 3.40 10.45
C TYR A 396 6.16 2.55 11.72
N LEU A 397 4.95 2.10 12.04
CA LEU A 397 4.71 1.23 13.20
C LEU A 397 5.18 -0.20 12.95
N ARG A 398 5.32 -0.61 11.69
CA ARG A 398 5.92 -1.90 11.34
C ARG A 398 7.35 -2.01 11.91
N ASP A 399 8.17 -0.99 11.68
CA ASP A 399 9.54 -0.93 12.19
C ASP A 399 9.57 -1.01 13.72
N LEU A 400 8.66 -0.28 14.40
CA LEU A 400 8.52 -0.33 15.85
C LEU A 400 8.13 -1.73 16.32
N GLY A 401 7.15 -2.37 15.68
CA GLY A 401 6.73 -3.73 16.01
C GLY A 401 7.91 -4.70 15.93
N MET A 402 8.68 -4.63 14.84
CA MET A 402 9.84 -5.50 14.61
C MET A 402 10.97 -5.28 15.64
N ASP A 403 11.09 -4.09 16.23
CA ASP A 403 12.02 -3.84 17.35
C ASP A 403 11.65 -4.63 18.61
N TYR A 404 10.38 -5.05 18.76
CA TYR A 404 9.83 -5.72 19.95
C TYR A 404 9.15 -7.07 19.64
N TYR A 405 9.68 -7.80 18.66
CA TYR A 405 9.22 -9.14 18.28
C TYR A 405 7.77 -9.22 17.77
N VAL A 406 7.22 -8.12 17.25
CA VAL A 406 5.91 -8.11 16.59
C VAL A 406 6.13 -7.96 15.08
N ILE A 407 5.64 -8.93 14.32
CA ILE A 407 5.62 -8.84 12.85
C ILE A 407 4.17 -8.74 12.39
N GLY A 408 3.97 -8.02 11.29
CA GLY A 408 2.67 -7.86 10.69
C GLY A 408 2.72 -7.05 9.42
N GLU A 409 1.70 -7.24 8.61
CA GLU A 409 1.54 -6.55 7.34
C GLU A 409 0.05 -6.47 6.99
N SER A 410 -0.27 -5.54 6.12
CA SER A 410 -1.61 -5.35 5.60
C SER A 410 -1.81 -6.07 4.29
N PHE A 411 -3.03 -6.56 4.08
CA PHE A 411 -3.47 -7.11 2.81
C PHE A 411 -4.92 -6.70 2.55
N GLU A 412 -5.37 -6.89 1.31
CA GLU A 412 -6.59 -6.27 0.83
C GLU A 412 -7.30 -7.15 -0.19
N THR A 413 -8.59 -6.86 -0.40
CA THR A 413 -9.41 -7.44 -1.45
C THR A 413 -10.55 -6.49 -1.85
N SER A 414 -11.16 -6.73 -3.01
CA SER A 414 -12.46 -6.17 -3.36
C SER A 414 -13.54 -7.26 -3.32
N VAL A 415 -14.75 -6.92 -2.89
CA VAL A 415 -15.81 -7.92 -2.68
C VAL A 415 -17.20 -7.34 -2.94
N PRO A 416 -18.15 -8.13 -3.51
CA PRO A 416 -19.56 -7.73 -3.62
C PRO A 416 -20.19 -7.36 -2.27
N TRP A 417 -21.15 -6.44 -2.29
CA TRP A 417 -21.77 -5.88 -1.08
C TRP A 417 -22.40 -6.91 -0.15
N ASP A 418 -23.02 -7.96 -0.69
CA ASP A 418 -23.67 -9.04 0.06
C ASP A 418 -22.68 -9.98 0.75
N ARG A 419 -21.39 -9.91 0.40
CA ARG A 419 -20.33 -10.79 0.95
C ARG A 419 -19.41 -10.10 1.94
N VAL A 420 -19.43 -8.76 2.03
CA VAL A 420 -18.51 -7.96 2.89
C VAL A 420 -18.45 -8.46 4.34
N LEU A 421 -19.62 -8.64 4.98
CA LEU A 421 -19.67 -8.98 6.40
C LEU A 421 -19.15 -10.38 6.70
N ASP A 422 -19.54 -11.35 5.86
CA ASP A 422 -19.10 -12.74 6.01
C ASP A 422 -17.60 -12.87 5.70
N LEU A 423 -17.12 -12.21 4.65
CA LEU A 423 -15.69 -12.17 4.33
C LEU A 423 -14.88 -11.59 5.50
N CYS A 424 -15.25 -10.41 6.02
CA CYS A 424 -14.54 -9.79 7.14
C CYS A 424 -14.50 -10.68 8.38
N ARG A 425 -15.59 -11.36 8.73
CA ARG A 425 -15.65 -12.24 9.89
C ARG A 425 -14.81 -13.50 9.66
N ASN A 426 -15.04 -14.21 8.56
CA ASN A 426 -14.44 -15.51 8.28
C ASN A 426 -12.92 -15.40 8.08
N VAL A 427 -12.43 -14.35 7.40
CA VAL A 427 -10.99 -14.09 7.24
C VAL A 427 -10.32 -13.81 8.59
N LYS A 428 -10.95 -13.00 9.45
CA LYS A 428 -10.41 -12.73 10.79
C LYS A 428 -10.34 -13.99 11.65
N GLU A 429 -11.40 -14.80 11.61
CA GLU A 429 -11.45 -16.09 12.32
C GLU A 429 -10.43 -17.11 11.76
N ARG A 430 -10.22 -17.14 10.44
CA ARG A 430 -9.19 -17.98 9.80
C ARG A 430 -7.79 -17.64 10.33
N ILE A 431 -7.45 -16.35 10.39
CA ILE A 431 -6.15 -15.90 10.91
C ILE A 431 -5.94 -16.34 12.35
N VAL A 432 -6.94 -16.11 13.23
CA VAL A 432 -6.84 -16.50 14.65
C VAL A 432 -6.65 -18.01 14.79
N ARG A 433 -7.38 -18.80 14.01
CA ARG A 433 -7.28 -20.27 14.01
C ARG A 433 -5.90 -20.75 13.55
N GLU A 434 -5.43 -20.27 12.41
CA GLU A 434 -4.14 -20.67 11.82
C GLU A 434 -2.96 -20.27 12.73
N CYS A 435 -2.99 -19.07 13.33
CA CYS A 435 -1.98 -18.66 14.31
C CYS A 435 -1.94 -19.59 15.52
N LYS A 436 -3.10 -19.97 16.07
CA LYS A 436 -3.19 -20.88 17.21
C LYS A 436 -2.63 -22.27 16.86
N GLU A 437 -3.00 -22.80 15.70
CA GLU A 437 -2.53 -24.13 15.23
C GLU A 437 -1.02 -24.16 14.98
N ARG A 438 -0.41 -23.01 14.64
CA ARG A 438 1.03 -22.86 14.39
C ARG A 438 1.83 -22.42 15.62
N GLY A 439 1.22 -22.43 16.80
CA GLY A 439 1.92 -22.19 18.07
C GLY A 439 2.18 -20.72 18.40
N VAL A 440 1.49 -19.77 17.75
CA VAL A 440 1.55 -18.36 18.15
C VAL A 440 0.94 -18.23 19.56
N GLN A 441 1.72 -17.69 20.49
CA GLN A 441 1.39 -17.73 21.92
C GLN A 441 0.25 -16.79 22.34
N PHE A 442 0.13 -15.66 21.65
CA PHE A 442 -0.87 -14.63 21.92
C PHE A 442 -1.86 -14.55 20.75
N PRO A 443 -3.14 -14.22 21.00
CA PRO A 443 -4.08 -13.93 19.92
C PRO A 443 -3.49 -12.89 18.96
N PRO A 444 -3.53 -13.13 17.64
CA PRO A 444 -3.03 -12.15 16.67
C PRO A 444 -3.95 -10.92 16.65
N LEU A 445 -3.39 -9.75 16.35
CA LEU A 445 -4.18 -8.64 15.86
C LEU A 445 -4.69 -9.01 14.47
N SER A 446 -6.01 -9.03 14.30
CA SER A 446 -6.67 -9.38 13.05
C SER A 446 -7.85 -8.44 12.87
N THR A 447 -7.61 -7.29 12.25
CA THR A 447 -8.57 -6.18 12.14
C THR A 447 -8.84 -5.82 10.68
N CYS A 448 -9.99 -5.23 10.40
CA CYS A 448 -10.37 -4.80 9.05
C CYS A 448 -11.01 -3.41 9.00
N ARG A 449 -10.97 -2.81 7.82
CA ARG A 449 -11.74 -1.61 7.46
C ARG A 449 -12.25 -1.69 6.03
N VAL A 450 -13.39 -1.06 5.76
CA VAL A 450 -13.83 -0.76 4.39
C VAL A 450 -13.19 0.56 3.97
N THR A 451 -12.35 0.54 2.93
CA THR A 451 -11.58 1.71 2.50
C THR A 451 -12.15 2.41 1.28
N GLN A 452 -12.87 1.67 0.43
CA GLN A 452 -13.48 2.19 -0.79
C GLN A 452 -14.87 1.60 -0.99
N THR A 453 -15.75 2.39 -1.60
CA THR A 453 -17.11 1.98 -1.96
C THR A 453 -17.32 2.12 -3.46
N TYR A 454 -18.00 1.16 -4.07
CA TYR A 454 -18.34 1.13 -5.48
C TYR A 454 -19.83 0.82 -5.63
N ASP A 455 -20.36 1.00 -6.83
CA ASP A 455 -21.73 0.57 -7.15
C ASP A 455 -21.91 -0.93 -6.81
N ALA A 456 -20.96 -1.77 -7.24
CA ALA A 456 -21.05 -3.23 -7.14
C ALA A 456 -20.52 -3.84 -5.84
N GLY A 457 -19.75 -3.10 -5.03
CA GLY A 457 -19.09 -3.67 -3.87
C GLY A 457 -18.18 -2.70 -3.12
N ALA A 458 -17.23 -3.26 -2.40
CA ALA A 458 -16.33 -2.50 -1.53
C ALA A 458 -14.89 -3.03 -1.59
N CYS A 459 -13.92 -2.17 -1.27
CA CYS A 459 -12.58 -2.61 -0.90
C CYS A 459 -12.54 -2.86 0.60
N VAL A 460 -12.08 -4.04 0.99
CA VAL A 460 -11.80 -4.39 2.40
C VAL A 460 -10.29 -4.49 2.58
N TYR A 461 -9.79 -3.85 3.63
CA TYR A 461 -8.38 -3.77 3.96
C TYR A 461 -8.15 -4.31 5.36
N PHE A 462 -7.26 -5.29 5.49
CA PHE A 462 -6.94 -5.99 6.73
C PHE A 462 -5.57 -5.60 7.24
N TYR A 463 -5.40 -5.66 8.56
CA TYR A 463 -4.09 -5.74 9.19
C TYR A 463 -4.01 -7.04 9.99
N PHE A 464 -2.93 -7.77 9.79
CA PHE A 464 -2.59 -8.98 10.52
C PHE A 464 -1.21 -8.80 11.17
N ALA A 465 -1.14 -8.94 12.49
CA ALA A 465 0.12 -8.88 13.22
C ALA A 465 0.12 -9.81 14.44
N PHE A 466 1.29 -10.35 14.80
CA PHE A 466 1.43 -11.18 15.99
C PHE A 466 2.83 -11.08 16.60
N ASN A 467 2.92 -11.45 17.89
CA ASN A 467 4.17 -11.58 18.61
C ASN A 467 4.81 -12.94 18.30
N TYR A 468 6.00 -12.92 17.72
CA TYR A 468 6.66 -14.14 17.23
C TYR A 468 7.66 -14.77 18.22
N ARG A 469 7.74 -14.27 19.46
CA ARG A 469 8.64 -14.84 20.47
C ARG A 469 8.36 -16.33 20.69
N GLY A 470 9.44 -17.11 20.70
CA GLY A 470 9.39 -18.57 20.88
C GLY A 470 9.14 -19.35 19.60
N LEU A 471 8.93 -18.70 18.45
CA LEU A 471 8.83 -19.36 17.15
C LEU A 471 10.22 -19.46 16.51
N SER A 472 10.49 -20.60 15.85
CA SER A 472 11.76 -20.86 15.17
C SER A 472 11.84 -20.20 13.79
N ASP A 473 10.74 -20.19 13.03
CA ASP A 473 10.67 -19.61 11.69
C ASP A 473 9.44 -18.69 11.55
N PRO A 474 9.53 -17.46 12.09
CA PRO A 474 8.37 -16.58 12.22
C PRO A 474 7.89 -16.02 10.87
N VAL A 475 8.79 -15.86 9.89
CA VAL A 475 8.44 -15.37 8.55
C VAL A 475 7.67 -16.43 7.79
N HIS A 476 8.12 -17.69 7.82
CA HIS A 476 7.39 -18.77 7.15
C HIS A 476 6.00 -19.00 7.76
N ILE A 477 5.88 -18.92 9.09
CA ILE A 477 4.57 -18.99 9.75
C ILE A 477 3.67 -17.82 9.29
N TYR A 478 4.19 -16.60 9.21
CA TYR A 478 3.43 -15.46 8.70
C TYR A 478 2.93 -15.71 7.27
N GLU A 479 3.80 -16.18 6.36
CA GLU A 479 3.47 -16.46 4.96
C GLU A 479 2.36 -17.52 4.85
N GLN A 480 2.44 -18.59 5.63
CA GLN A 480 1.40 -19.63 5.65
C GLN A 480 0.05 -19.09 6.13
N VAL A 481 0.04 -18.21 7.12
CA VAL A 481 -1.20 -17.59 7.63
C VAL A 481 -1.77 -16.57 6.62
N GLU A 482 -0.94 -15.76 5.94
CA GLU A 482 -1.42 -14.84 4.89
C GLU A 482 -1.95 -15.60 3.69
N HIS A 483 -1.28 -16.68 3.26
CA HIS A 483 -1.77 -17.58 2.22
C HIS A 483 -3.14 -18.16 2.59
N ALA A 484 -3.29 -18.70 3.81
CA ALA A 484 -4.57 -19.20 4.31
C ALA A 484 -5.66 -18.11 4.37
N ALA A 485 -5.30 -16.88 4.73
CA ALA A 485 -6.21 -15.73 4.69
C ALA A 485 -6.60 -15.39 3.24
N ARG A 486 -5.70 -15.53 2.27
CA ARG A 486 -5.98 -15.34 0.84
C ARG A 486 -6.96 -16.39 0.32
N GLU A 487 -6.76 -17.67 0.64
CA GLU A 487 -7.72 -18.73 0.31
C GLU A 487 -9.11 -18.42 0.86
N GLU A 488 -9.17 -17.96 2.12
CA GLU A 488 -10.43 -17.60 2.77
C GLU A 488 -11.09 -16.38 2.08
N ILE A 489 -10.31 -15.38 1.66
CA ILE A 489 -10.81 -14.26 0.86
C ILE A 489 -11.48 -14.78 -0.42
N LEU A 490 -10.78 -15.62 -1.18
CA LEU A 490 -11.27 -16.16 -2.46
C LEU A 490 -12.53 -17.02 -2.25
N ALA A 491 -12.53 -17.89 -1.24
CA ALA A 491 -13.67 -18.73 -0.88
C ALA A 491 -14.91 -17.92 -0.46
N ASN A 492 -14.71 -16.71 0.10
CA ASN A 492 -15.79 -15.81 0.47
C ASN A 492 -16.24 -14.88 -0.68
N GLY A 493 -15.64 -15.00 -1.87
CA GLY A 493 -16.00 -14.22 -3.06
C GLY A 493 -15.27 -12.87 -3.16
N GLY A 494 -14.18 -12.69 -2.43
CA GLY A 494 -13.28 -11.56 -2.62
C GLY A 494 -12.35 -11.77 -3.83
N SER A 495 -11.85 -10.68 -4.40
CA SER A 495 -10.85 -10.70 -5.46
C SER A 495 -9.44 -11.02 -4.93
N LEU A 496 -8.57 -11.48 -5.83
CA LEU A 496 -7.15 -11.74 -5.52
C LEU A 496 -6.43 -10.48 -5.00
N SER A 497 -6.73 -9.32 -5.57
CA SER A 497 -6.26 -8.00 -5.13
C SER A 497 -7.22 -6.92 -5.64
N HIS A 498 -7.33 -5.81 -4.93
CA HIS A 498 -7.91 -4.55 -5.42
C HIS A 498 -6.84 -3.59 -5.93
N HIS A 499 -5.68 -3.47 -5.25
CA HIS A 499 -4.68 -2.45 -5.61
C HIS A 499 -3.22 -2.78 -5.26
N HIS A 500 -2.93 -3.81 -4.47
CA HIS A 500 -1.54 -4.24 -4.23
C HIS A 500 -0.92 -4.92 -5.45
N GLY A 501 -1.75 -5.44 -6.36
CA GLY A 501 -1.31 -6.23 -7.50
C GLY A 501 -0.97 -7.67 -7.12
N VAL A 502 -0.39 -8.38 -8.08
CA VAL A 502 -0.10 -9.81 -8.00
C VAL A 502 1.37 -10.04 -7.69
N GLY A 503 2.25 -9.35 -8.42
CA GLY A 503 3.69 -9.53 -8.40
C GLY A 503 4.09 -10.99 -8.54
N LYS A 504 4.99 -11.43 -7.66
CA LYS A 504 5.31 -12.85 -7.47
C LYS A 504 4.49 -13.47 -6.35
N LEU A 505 4.11 -12.67 -5.35
CA LEU A 505 3.46 -13.13 -4.12
C LEU A 505 2.13 -13.87 -4.36
N ARG A 506 1.35 -13.46 -5.37
CA ARG A 506 0.00 -14.00 -5.62
C ARG A 506 -0.13 -14.78 -6.92
N LYS A 507 1.00 -15.11 -7.53
CA LYS A 507 1.07 -15.67 -8.88
C LYS A 507 0.33 -17.01 -9.01
N GLU A 508 0.32 -17.83 -7.97
CA GLU A 508 -0.30 -19.16 -7.99
C GLU A 508 -1.81 -19.13 -8.26
N TRP A 509 -2.51 -18.10 -7.78
CA TRP A 509 -3.97 -17.94 -7.97
C TRP A 509 -4.36 -17.30 -9.31
N MET A 510 -3.39 -16.88 -10.14
CA MET A 510 -3.69 -16.17 -11.39
C MET A 510 -4.51 -17.00 -12.36
N LYS A 511 -4.15 -18.27 -12.54
CA LYS A 511 -4.84 -19.16 -13.48
C LYS A 511 -6.33 -19.33 -13.14
N GLU A 512 -6.66 -19.38 -11.85
CA GLU A 512 -8.04 -19.46 -11.37
C GLU A 512 -8.75 -18.12 -11.48
N SER A 513 -8.04 -17.02 -11.19
CA SER A 513 -8.60 -15.66 -11.17
C SER A 513 -8.97 -15.12 -12.56
N VAL A 514 -8.17 -15.43 -13.60
CA VAL A 514 -8.37 -14.90 -14.96
C VAL A 514 -8.61 -15.97 -16.02
N SER A 515 -8.78 -17.23 -15.61
CA SER A 515 -8.83 -18.44 -16.46
C SER A 515 -7.52 -18.78 -17.18
N GLY A 516 -7.39 -20.03 -17.62
CA GLY A 516 -6.24 -20.46 -18.43
C GLY A 516 -6.12 -19.74 -19.78
N VAL A 517 -7.25 -19.39 -20.40
CA VAL A 517 -7.26 -18.64 -21.68
C VAL A 517 -6.82 -17.20 -21.45
N GLY A 518 -7.33 -16.53 -20.40
CA GLY A 518 -6.91 -15.18 -20.05
C GLY A 518 -5.43 -15.09 -19.70
N LEU A 519 -4.91 -16.08 -18.95
CA LEU A 519 -3.47 -16.18 -18.69
C LEU A 519 -2.67 -16.39 -19.98
N GLY A 520 -3.17 -17.20 -20.92
CA GLY A 520 -2.59 -17.38 -22.25
C GLY A 520 -2.57 -16.09 -23.08
N MET A 521 -3.60 -15.25 -22.98
CA MET A 521 -3.63 -13.93 -23.64
C MET A 521 -2.55 -13.01 -23.07
N LEU A 522 -2.42 -12.92 -21.74
CA LEU A 522 -1.35 -12.13 -21.10
C LEU A 522 0.04 -12.61 -21.56
N LYS A 523 0.24 -13.94 -21.60
CA LYS A 523 1.49 -14.54 -22.09
C LYS A 523 1.77 -14.21 -23.55
N SER A 524 0.78 -14.24 -24.42
CA SER A 524 0.96 -13.90 -25.84
C SER A 524 1.41 -12.45 -26.07
N VAL A 525 0.90 -11.52 -25.26
CA VAL A 525 1.32 -10.11 -25.29
C VAL A 525 2.77 -10.00 -24.84
N LYS A 526 3.13 -10.64 -23.72
CA LYS A 526 4.50 -10.68 -23.20
C LYS A 526 5.49 -11.22 -24.24
N GLU A 527 5.21 -12.37 -24.84
CA GLU A 527 6.06 -13.00 -25.84
C GLU A 527 6.20 -12.15 -27.11
N TYR A 528 5.16 -11.39 -27.49
CA TYR A 528 5.23 -10.49 -28.63
C TYR A 528 6.08 -9.24 -28.36
N VAL A 529 5.85 -8.55 -27.24
CA VAL A 529 6.52 -7.27 -26.95
C VAL A 529 7.94 -7.46 -26.41
N ASP A 530 8.18 -8.56 -25.70
CA ASP A 530 9.46 -8.89 -25.06
C ASP A 530 9.82 -10.38 -25.25
N PRO A 531 10.19 -10.79 -26.48
CA PRO A 531 10.45 -12.19 -26.81
C PRO A 531 11.71 -12.78 -26.14
N GLN A 532 12.65 -11.93 -25.72
CA GLN A 532 13.89 -12.34 -25.04
C GLN A 532 13.77 -12.26 -23.51
N ASN A 533 12.58 -11.92 -23.00
CA ASN A 533 12.33 -11.70 -21.59
C ASN A 533 13.35 -10.72 -20.96
N ILE A 534 13.65 -9.61 -21.65
CA ILE A 534 14.49 -8.53 -21.16
C ILE A 534 13.89 -7.97 -19.87
N PHE A 535 12.57 -7.76 -19.81
CA PHE A 535 11.83 -7.36 -18.61
C PHE A 535 11.51 -8.58 -17.74
N GLY A 536 12.54 -9.12 -17.08
CA GLY A 536 12.55 -10.46 -16.50
C GLY A 536 12.30 -10.55 -14.99
N ASN A 537 11.47 -9.68 -14.40
CA ASN A 537 11.22 -9.71 -12.96
C ASN A 537 10.39 -10.92 -12.45
N GLY A 538 9.81 -11.71 -13.36
CA GLY A 538 9.06 -12.94 -13.05
C GLY A 538 7.64 -12.72 -12.49
N ASN A 539 7.12 -11.49 -12.52
CA ASN A 539 5.78 -11.17 -12.03
C ASN A 539 4.70 -11.71 -12.97
N LEU A 540 3.48 -11.92 -12.44
CA LEU A 540 2.26 -12.35 -13.14
C LEU A 540 2.26 -13.75 -13.79
N LEU A 541 3.28 -14.09 -14.60
CA LEU A 541 3.30 -15.22 -15.54
C LEU A 541 4.37 -16.26 -15.28
#